data_AF-A0A2M7U1N8-F1
#
_entry.id   AF-A0A2M7U1N8-F1
#
_cell.length_a   1.000
_cell.length_b   1.000
_cell.length_c   1.000
_cell.angle_alpha   90.00
_cell.angle_beta   90.00
_cell.angle_gamma   90.00
#
_symmetry.space_group_name_H-M   'P 1'
#
loop_
_entity.id
_entity.type
_entity.pdbx_description
1 polymer ?
#
loop_
_entity_poly.entity_id
_entity_poly.type
_entity_poly.pdbx_seq_one_letter_code
_entity_poly.pdbx_strand_id
1 'polypeptide(L)'
;MENTPPIKPESKTFAKPVESERNFLSKPDVVIVAGMGPVDLQDIKASDRLFPNSAYARRNAQAAKILGARELSPQIIMSGYESNSEVHPGVSEARLQADTYARMQATFLPAELRPEAQNAAERSLVLEPEAETTFANIIRSINLLDKEHRKLFDGSIAILSSRFHTPRIAEMIKAFGLSEQASVLSSEEIMDHYGYKNINPVGFEERENKTYKNQPGGLQNLQDNPSYVLAELAKVDSNERFFQMASSIKRYYTENDVPLPECFDTLPDQYDDSFDSNILKLTLRKIPFSKHPYTGTMTGTEYKELAHLNATHTTELLNKLDPNPPTVSRQPLPQAV
;
A
#
# COMPACT_ATOMS: atom_id res chain seq x y z
N MET A 1 34.59 6.99 -41.17
CA MET A 1 33.73 7.03 -39.97
C MET A 1 33.01 5.71 -39.92
N GLU A 2 33.48 4.78 -39.10
CA GLU A 2 32.84 3.47 -38.95
C GLU A 2 31.58 3.63 -38.10
N ASN A 3 30.44 3.25 -38.67
CA ASN A 3 29.16 3.22 -38.00
C ASN A 3 29.15 2.03 -37.02
N THR A 4 29.45 2.28 -35.76
CA THR A 4 29.18 1.31 -34.69
C THR A 4 27.66 1.22 -34.52
N PRO A 5 27.05 0.03 -34.68
CA PRO A 5 25.61 -0.13 -34.46
C PRO A 5 25.27 0.16 -32.98
N PRO A 6 24.09 0.72 -32.69
CA PRO A 6 23.67 0.97 -31.32
C PRO A 6 23.62 -0.36 -30.56
N ILE A 7 24.37 -0.42 -29.46
CA ILE A 7 24.31 -1.51 -28.49
C ILE A 7 22.86 -1.56 -27.99
N LYS A 8 22.15 -2.65 -28.32
CA LYS A 8 20.84 -2.93 -27.71
C LYS A 8 21.07 -3.03 -26.20
N PRO A 9 20.36 -2.28 -25.35
CA PRO A 9 20.42 -2.52 -23.92
C PRO A 9 20.03 -3.97 -23.68
N GLU A 10 20.90 -4.71 -22.98
CA GLU A 10 20.60 -6.07 -22.55
C GLU A 10 19.27 -6.04 -21.81
N SER A 11 18.32 -6.87 -22.24
CA SER A 11 17.03 -7.00 -21.57
C SER A 11 17.30 -7.49 -20.16
N LYS A 12 17.23 -6.60 -19.16
CA LYS A 12 17.20 -7.02 -17.76
C LYS A 12 15.99 -7.93 -17.59
N THR A 13 16.25 -9.22 -17.43
CA THR A 13 15.24 -10.15 -16.94
C THR A 13 14.92 -9.69 -15.53
N PHE A 14 13.64 -9.37 -15.29
CA PHE A 14 13.19 -9.00 -13.95
C PHE A 14 13.64 -10.10 -12.98
N ALA A 15 14.11 -9.68 -11.80
CA ALA A 15 14.42 -10.61 -10.73
C ALA A 15 13.23 -11.56 -10.57
N LYS A 16 13.52 -12.87 -10.59
CA LYS A 16 12.51 -13.91 -10.32
C LYS A 16 11.77 -13.54 -9.03
N PRO A 17 10.47 -13.88 -8.91
CA PRO A 17 9.72 -13.65 -7.68
C PRO A 17 10.58 -14.13 -6.51
N VAL A 18 10.88 -13.24 -5.58
CA VAL A 18 11.62 -13.59 -4.38
C VAL A 18 10.71 -14.56 -3.63
N GLU A 19 11.06 -15.85 -3.62
CA GLU A 19 10.57 -16.79 -2.60
C GLU A 19 11.19 -16.31 -1.28
N SER A 20 10.65 -15.23 -0.70
CA SER A 20 11.02 -14.82 0.63
C SER A 20 10.52 -15.92 1.56
N GLU A 21 11.43 -16.58 2.28
CA GLU A 21 11.10 -17.56 3.32
C GLU A 21 10.02 -16.94 4.24
N ARG A 22 8.80 -17.49 4.09
CA ARG A 22 7.55 -16.86 4.51
C ARG A 22 7.32 -17.06 6.01
N ASN A 23 7.78 -16.13 6.85
CA ASN A 23 7.49 -16.15 8.29
C ASN A 23 6.27 -15.31 8.73
N PHE A 24 5.49 -14.71 7.80
CA PHE A 24 4.41 -13.76 8.13
C PHE A 24 3.00 -14.32 8.15
N LEU A 25 2.81 -15.59 8.52
CA LEU A 25 1.47 -16.15 8.73
C LEU A 25 0.97 -15.86 10.15
N SER A 26 1.14 -14.64 10.67
CA SER A 26 0.61 -14.21 11.97
C SER A 26 -0.39 -13.08 11.79
N LYS A 27 -1.32 -12.99 12.74
CA LYS A 27 -2.29 -11.90 12.80
C LYS A 27 -1.53 -10.55 12.87
N PRO A 28 -1.78 -9.60 11.94
CA PRO A 28 -1.11 -8.31 11.98
C PRO A 28 -1.54 -7.49 13.19
N ASP A 29 -0.62 -6.74 13.78
CA ASP A 29 -0.91 -5.78 14.86
C ASP A 29 -1.52 -4.50 14.29
N VAL A 30 -1.12 -4.12 13.07
CA VAL A 30 -1.65 -2.94 12.38
C VAL A 30 -1.91 -3.25 10.92
N VAL A 31 -3.04 -2.78 10.39
CA VAL A 31 -3.29 -2.73 8.95
C VAL A 31 -3.28 -1.29 8.48
N ILE A 32 -2.39 -0.94 7.55
CA ILE A 32 -2.37 0.36 6.87
C ILE A 32 -3.13 0.22 5.56
N VAL A 33 -4.26 0.89 5.45
CA VAL A 33 -5.08 0.95 4.24
C VAL A 33 -4.55 2.07 3.36
N ALA A 34 -3.90 1.69 2.25
CA ALA A 34 -3.28 2.66 1.37
C ALA A 34 -4.33 3.38 0.50
N GLY A 35 -4.31 4.70 0.56
CA GLY A 35 -4.94 5.59 -0.41
C GLY A 35 -4.44 5.33 -1.83
N MET A 36 -5.31 5.55 -2.80
CA MET A 36 -5.07 5.26 -4.22
C MET A 36 -4.72 6.53 -5.02
N GLY A 37 -4.57 7.68 -4.35
CA GLY A 37 -4.24 8.97 -4.96
C GLY A 37 -5.47 9.89 -5.05
N PRO A 38 -5.32 11.13 -5.56
CA PRO A 38 -6.36 12.15 -5.47
C PRO A 38 -7.66 11.62 -6.03
N VAL A 39 -8.65 11.49 -5.15
CA VAL A 39 -9.93 10.92 -5.52
C VAL A 39 -10.81 12.02 -6.05
N ASP A 40 -11.20 11.94 -7.31
CA ASP A 40 -12.34 12.69 -7.80
C ASP A 40 -13.55 12.28 -6.95
N LEU A 41 -14.28 13.26 -6.41
CA LEU A 41 -15.52 12.97 -5.69
C LEU A 41 -16.64 12.79 -6.71
N GLN A 42 -17.41 11.71 -6.57
CA GLN A 42 -18.67 11.61 -7.30
C GLN A 42 -19.78 12.11 -6.39
N ASP A 43 -20.39 13.22 -6.77
CA ASP A 43 -21.67 13.66 -6.22
C ASP A 43 -22.76 12.73 -6.78
N ILE A 44 -23.28 11.84 -5.95
CA ILE A 44 -24.37 10.94 -6.37
C ILE A 44 -25.65 11.77 -6.31
N LYS A 45 -26.15 12.23 -7.47
CA LYS A 45 -27.41 12.96 -7.58
C LYS A 45 -28.50 12.27 -6.75
N ALA A 46 -29.10 13.01 -5.82
CA ALA A 46 -30.08 12.59 -4.78
C ALA A 46 -29.51 12.12 -3.43
N SER A 47 -28.22 12.31 -3.16
CA SER A 47 -27.59 12.01 -1.87
C SER A 47 -26.71 13.18 -1.42
N ASP A 48 -26.89 13.71 -0.21
CA ASP A 48 -26.04 14.76 0.41
C ASP A 48 -24.62 14.26 0.76
N ARG A 49 -24.09 13.24 0.07
CA ARG A 49 -22.97 12.39 0.56
C ARG A 49 -21.87 12.23 -0.47
N LEU A 50 -20.64 12.12 0.03
CA LEU A 50 -19.42 12.00 -0.75
C LEU A 50 -18.82 10.62 -0.65
N PHE A 51 -18.44 10.07 -1.80
CA PHE A 51 -17.76 8.78 -1.88
C PHE A 51 -16.48 8.90 -2.71
N PRO A 52 -15.48 8.03 -2.43
CA PRO A 52 -14.39 7.89 -3.36
C PRO A 52 -14.90 7.36 -4.70
N ASN A 53 -14.76 8.12 -5.80
CA ASN A 53 -15.15 7.67 -7.15
C ASN A 53 -14.35 6.44 -7.59
N SER A 54 -13.14 6.26 -7.03
CA SER A 54 -12.35 5.05 -7.23
C SER A 54 -13.02 3.82 -6.60
N ALA A 55 -13.44 2.87 -7.43
CA ALA A 55 -13.95 1.57 -6.98
C ALA A 55 -12.93 0.79 -6.13
N TYR A 56 -11.64 1.03 -6.35
CA TYR A 56 -10.55 0.42 -5.60
C TYR A 56 -10.44 0.93 -4.16
N ALA A 57 -10.54 2.25 -3.94
CA ALA A 57 -10.51 2.85 -2.61
C ALA A 57 -11.70 2.39 -1.74
N ARG A 58 -12.89 2.28 -2.36
CA ARG A 58 -14.07 1.69 -1.69
C ARG A 58 -13.83 0.24 -1.29
N ARG A 59 -13.27 -0.57 -2.19
CA ARG A 59 -12.97 -1.99 -1.89
C ARG A 59 -11.93 -2.13 -0.77
N ASN A 60 -10.91 -1.27 -0.73
CA ASN A 60 -9.92 -1.24 0.35
C ASN A 60 -10.58 -0.95 1.71
N ALA A 61 -11.45 0.06 1.78
CA ALA A 61 -12.19 0.38 2.99
C ALA A 61 -13.12 -0.76 3.44
N GLN A 62 -13.79 -1.43 2.49
CA GLN A 62 -14.66 -2.58 2.78
C GLN A 62 -13.87 -3.78 3.31
N ALA A 63 -12.75 -4.13 2.68
CA ALA A 63 -11.87 -5.19 3.13
C ALA A 63 -11.31 -4.88 4.54
N ALA A 64 -10.93 -3.63 4.80
CA ALA A 64 -10.47 -3.20 6.12
C ALA A 64 -11.56 -3.37 7.19
N LYS A 65 -12.84 -3.08 6.85
CA LYS A 65 -13.98 -3.27 7.77
C LYS A 65 -14.13 -4.73 8.17
N ILE A 66 -13.97 -5.65 7.23
CA ILE A 66 -14.00 -7.08 7.51
C ILE A 66 -12.89 -7.46 8.51
N LEU A 67 -11.65 -7.00 8.27
CA LEU A 67 -10.52 -7.27 9.16
C LEU A 67 -10.77 -6.73 10.59
N GLY A 68 -11.25 -5.49 10.72
CA GLY A 68 -11.53 -4.91 12.04
C GLY A 68 -12.71 -5.58 12.76
N ALA A 69 -13.80 -5.86 12.04
CA ALA A 69 -15.01 -6.48 12.59
C ALA A 69 -14.81 -7.94 13.01
N ARG A 70 -13.87 -8.64 12.38
CA ARG A 70 -13.43 -10.00 12.74
C ARG A 70 -12.31 -9.99 13.77
N GLU A 71 -11.90 -8.81 14.25
CA GLU A 71 -10.77 -8.64 15.15
C GLU A 71 -9.50 -9.31 14.62
N LEU A 72 -9.27 -9.28 13.30
CA LEU A 72 -8.06 -9.80 12.65
C LEU A 72 -6.92 -8.79 12.66
N SER A 73 -7.19 -7.54 13.04
CA SER A 73 -6.18 -6.55 13.40
C SER A 73 -6.76 -5.66 14.50
N PRO A 74 -6.01 -5.37 15.58
CA PRO A 74 -6.48 -4.45 16.62
C PRO A 74 -6.50 -3.00 16.15
N GLN A 75 -5.69 -2.63 15.15
CA GLN A 75 -5.64 -1.27 14.60
C GLN A 75 -5.71 -1.27 13.07
N ILE A 76 -6.50 -0.36 12.51
CA ILE A 76 -6.70 -0.10 11.09
C ILE A 76 -6.42 1.38 10.84
N ILE A 77 -5.35 1.70 10.13
CA ILE A 77 -5.01 3.08 9.74
C ILE A 77 -5.53 3.33 8.33
N MET A 78 -6.49 4.23 8.17
CA MET A 78 -6.88 4.75 6.85
C MET A 78 -5.94 5.88 6.48
N SER A 79 -5.17 5.73 5.40
CA SER A 79 -4.17 6.71 5.00
C SER A 79 -4.44 7.25 3.59
N GLY A 80 -4.33 8.57 3.41
CA GLY A 80 -4.47 9.21 2.10
C GLY A 80 -4.80 10.70 2.18
N TYR A 81 -4.20 11.47 1.27
CA TYR A 81 -4.21 12.94 1.21
C TYR A 81 -5.55 13.57 0.80
N GLU A 82 -5.65 14.89 0.97
CA GLU A 82 -6.73 15.75 0.48
C GLU A 82 -7.10 15.48 -0.97
N SER A 83 -8.40 15.31 -1.22
CA SER A 83 -8.96 15.29 -2.56
C SER A 83 -8.77 16.67 -3.21
N ASN A 84 -8.40 16.69 -4.49
CA ASN A 84 -8.37 17.90 -5.31
C ASN A 84 -9.78 18.36 -5.75
N SER A 85 -10.83 17.91 -5.07
CA SER A 85 -12.21 18.26 -5.44
C SER A 85 -12.50 19.73 -5.17
N GLU A 86 -12.86 20.46 -6.24
CA GLU A 86 -13.37 21.84 -6.15
C GLU A 86 -14.70 21.92 -5.37
N VAL A 87 -15.45 20.81 -5.31
CA VAL A 87 -16.78 20.75 -4.67
C VAL A 87 -16.64 20.58 -3.15
N HIS A 88 -15.62 19.87 -2.68
CA HIS A 88 -15.37 19.65 -1.25
C HIS A 88 -13.89 19.83 -0.90
N PRO A 89 -13.42 21.09 -0.85
CA PRO A 89 -12.05 21.38 -0.45
C PRO A 89 -11.78 20.90 0.99
N GLY A 90 -10.59 20.33 1.22
CA GLY A 90 -10.13 19.90 2.55
C GLY A 90 -10.63 18.53 3.01
N VAL A 91 -11.26 17.73 2.13
CA VAL A 91 -11.65 16.34 2.46
C VAL A 91 -10.57 15.36 1.99
N SER A 92 -9.88 14.72 2.93
CA SER A 92 -8.88 13.67 2.67
C SER A 92 -9.48 12.34 2.21
N GLU A 93 -8.76 11.59 1.36
CA GLU A 93 -9.08 10.22 0.99
C GLU A 93 -9.24 9.32 2.22
N ALA A 94 -8.38 9.45 3.23
CA ALA A 94 -8.49 8.72 4.49
C ALA A 94 -9.88 8.86 5.14
N ARG A 95 -10.43 10.09 5.17
CA ARG A 95 -11.76 10.37 5.72
C ARG A 95 -12.88 9.76 4.86
N LEU A 96 -12.75 9.77 3.54
CA LEU A 96 -13.75 9.16 2.64
C LEU A 96 -13.76 7.63 2.76
N GLN A 97 -12.58 7.02 2.89
CA GLN A 97 -12.43 5.60 3.15
C GLN A 97 -13.00 5.25 4.54
N ALA A 98 -12.74 6.08 5.55
CA ALA A 98 -13.31 5.92 6.89
C ALA A 98 -14.85 6.03 6.91
N ASP A 99 -15.43 6.96 6.14
CA ASP A 99 -16.89 7.06 6.00
C ASP A 99 -17.47 5.81 5.31
N THR A 100 -16.80 5.31 4.25
CA THR A 100 -17.17 4.04 3.60
C THR A 100 -17.08 2.86 4.58
N TYR A 101 -16.02 2.82 5.38
CA TYR A 101 -15.78 1.81 6.42
C TYR A 101 -16.85 1.84 7.52
N ALA A 102 -17.23 3.03 7.99
CA ALA A 102 -18.24 3.20 9.03
C ALA A 102 -19.63 2.73 8.56
N ARG A 103 -19.99 3.04 7.31
CA ARG A 103 -21.30 2.72 6.73
C ARG A 103 -21.47 1.27 6.32
N MET A 104 -20.36 0.57 6.01
CA MET A 104 -20.45 -0.83 5.62
C MET A 104 -21.01 -1.65 6.78
N GLN A 105 -22.21 -2.17 6.59
CA GLN A 105 -22.80 -3.13 7.51
C GLN A 105 -22.00 -4.42 7.51
N ALA A 106 -21.79 -5.01 8.68
CA ALA A 106 -21.15 -6.31 8.84
C ALA A 106 -22.08 -7.48 8.40
N THR A 107 -22.68 -7.40 7.21
CA THR A 107 -23.61 -8.42 6.70
C THR A 107 -22.96 -9.78 6.48
N PHE A 108 -21.62 -9.82 6.48
CA PHE A 108 -20.82 -11.05 6.53
C PHE A 108 -20.84 -11.79 7.87
N LEU A 109 -21.54 -11.25 8.86
CA LEU A 109 -21.79 -11.89 10.14
C LEU A 109 -23.30 -12.16 10.32
N PRO A 110 -23.64 -13.22 11.10
CA PRO A 110 -24.99 -13.41 11.64
C PRO A 110 -25.53 -12.13 12.26
N ALA A 111 -26.84 -11.89 12.12
CA ALA A 111 -27.48 -10.61 12.48
C ALA A 111 -27.21 -10.20 13.94
N GLU A 112 -27.15 -11.19 14.82
CA GLU A 112 -26.87 -11.09 16.25
C GLU A 112 -25.44 -10.63 16.57
N LEU A 113 -24.46 -10.92 15.72
CA LEU A 113 -23.05 -10.55 15.94
C LEU A 113 -22.69 -9.19 15.31
N ARG A 114 -23.57 -8.63 14.47
CA ARG A 114 -23.29 -7.39 13.73
C ARG A 114 -23.04 -6.18 14.63
N PRO A 115 -23.80 -5.94 15.72
CA PRO A 115 -23.58 -4.76 16.57
C PRO A 115 -22.21 -4.81 17.27
N GLU A 116 -21.83 -5.97 17.80
CA GLU A 116 -20.53 -6.15 18.47
C GLU A 116 -19.37 -6.00 17.49
N ALA A 117 -19.50 -6.58 16.30
CA ALA A 117 -18.51 -6.47 15.24
C ALA A 117 -18.39 -5.04 14.69
N GLN A 118 -19.49 -4.30 14.61
CA GLN A 118 -19.49 -2.88 14.25
C GLN A 118 -18.70 -2.07 15.27
N ASN A 119 -18.95 -2.29 16.56
CA ASN A 119 -18.22 -1.63 17.65
C ASN A 119 -16.73 -2.00 17.65
N ALA A 120 -16.39 -3.27 17.43
CA ALA A 120 -15.02 -3.72 17.34
C ALA A 120 -14.27 -3.02 16.20
N ALA A 121 -14.89 -2.97 15.01
CA ALA A 121 -14.36 -2.25 13.87
C ALA A 121 -14.15 -0.75 14.16
N GLU A 122 -15.14 -0.06 14.72
CA GLU A 122 -15.03 1.37 15.03
C GLU A 122 -13.91 1.68 16.02
N ARG A 123 -13.68 0.83 17.02
CA ARG A 123 -12.56 0.98 17.98
C ARG A 123 -11.19 0.83 17.34
N SER A 124 -11.08 0.07 16.23
CA SER A 124 -9.80 -0.19 15.57
C SER A 124 -9.35 0.95 14.65
N LEU A 125 -10.23 1.88 14.29
CA LEU A 125 -9.99 2.85 13.22
C LEU A 125 -9.15 4.05 13.68
N VAL A 126 -8.09 4.35 12.91
CA VAL A 126 -7.24 5.54 13.03
C VAL A 126 -7.09 6.20 11.64
N LEU A 127 -6.90 7.52 11.59
CA LEU A 127 -6.78 8.28 10.34
C LEU A 127 -5.38 8.90 10.18
N GLU A 128 -4.84 8.80 8.98
CA GLU A 128 -3.64 9.51 8.51
C GLU A 128 -4.00 10.30 7.24
N PRO A 129 -4.38 11.59 7.34
CA PRO A 129 -5.00 12.31 6.23
C PRO A 129 -4.00 13.04 5.30
N GLU A 130 -2.68 12.87 5.48
CA GLU A 130 -1.68 13.70 4.81
C GLU A 130 -0.81 12.94 3.78
N ALA A 131 -1.06 11.66 3.53
CA ALA A 131 -0.28 10.85 2.60
C ALA A 131 -0.65 11.04 1.12
N GLU A 132 0.20 11.77 0.39
CA GLU A 132 0.00 12.11 -1.03
C GLU A 132 0.27 10.96 -2.01
N THR A 133 1.03 9.97 -1.59
CA THR A 133 1.50 8.86 -2.43
C THR A 133 1.39 7.53 -1.68
N THR A 134 1.44 6.41 -2.41
CA THR A 134 1.49 5.08 -1.79
C THR A 134 2.67 4.92 -0.83
N PHE A 135 3.81 5.54 -1.13
CA PHE A 135 4.97 5.57 -0.24
C PHE A 135 4.68 6.40 1.02
N ALA A 136 4.08 7.59 0.85
CA ALA A 136 3.70 8.45 1.95
C ALA A 136 2.71 7.74 2.89
N ASN A 137 1.80 6.91 2.37
CA ASN A 137 0.86 6.13 3.18
C ASN A 137 1.60 5.23 4.18
N ILE A 138 2.68 4.57 3.73
CA ILE A 138 3.49 3.69 4.57
C ILE A 138 4.30 4.53 5.58
N ILE A 139 5.05 5.53 5.10
CA ILE A 139 5.97 6.32 5.92
C ILE A 139 5.23 7.11 7.00
N ARG A 140 4.15 7.82 6.64
CA ARG A 140 3.40 8.63 7.61
C ARG A 140 2.67 7.77 8.63
N SER A 141 2.17 6.60 8.23
CA SER A 141 1.58 5.66 9.16
C SER A 141 2.62 5.07 10.13
N ILE A 142 3.84 4.77 9.67
CA ILE A 142 4.94 4.33 10.56
C ILE A 142 5.34 5.45 11.52
N ASN A 143 5.46 6.70 11.04
CA ASN A 143 5.72 7.84 11.94
C ASN A 143 4.63 7.98 13.00
N LEU A 144 3.36 7.80 12.62
CA LEU A 144 2.23 7.83 13.55
C LEU A 144 2.37 6.75 14.63
N LEU A 145 2.70 5.51 14.24
CA LEU A 145 2.93 4.40 15.16
C LEU A 145 4.13 4.65 16.07
N ASP A 146 5.28 5.07 15.52
CA ASP A 146 6.48 5.37 16.30
C ASP A 146 6.19 6.46 17.36
N LYS A 147 5.41 7.47 16.99
CA LYS A 147 4.97 8.55 17.89
C LYS A 147 4.00 8.06 18.97
N GLU A 148 3.01 7.25 18.61
CA GLU A 148 2.02 6.70 19.55
C GLU A 148 2.70 5.82 20.61
N HIS A 149 3.64 4.99 20.19
CA HIS A 149 4.38 4.08 21.06
C HIS A 149 5.56 4.73 21.79
N ARG A 150 5.96 5.96 21.42
CA ARG A 150 7.13 6.69 21.95
C ARG A 150 8.46 5.93 21.80
N LYS A 151 8.52 5.01 20.83
CA LYS A 151 9.66 4.20 20.45
C LYS A 151 9.45 3.73 19.02
N LEU A 152 10.46 3.14 18.39
CA LEU A 152 10.23 2.43 17.13
C LEU A 152 9.18 1.34 17.32
N PHE A 153 8.13 1.39 16.51
CA PHE A 153 7.12 0.34 16.45
C PHE A 153 7.77 -0.97 16.00
N ASP A 154 7.57 -2.02 16.79
CA ASP A 154 8.15 -3.36 16.64
C ASP A 154 7.09 -4.44 16.37
N GLY A 155 5.81 -4.06 16.26
CA GLY A 155 4.72 -4.97 15.92
C GLY A 155 4.62 -5.26 14.41
N SER A 156 3.83 -6.26 14.04
CA SER A 156 3.60 -6.64 12.65
C SER A 156 2.65 -5.69 11.91
N ILE A 157 2.99 -5.35 10.67
CA ILE A 157 2.26 -4.42 9.80
C ILE A 157 1.73 -5.18 8.58
N ALA A 158 0.51 -4.87 8.16
CA ALA A 158 -0.04 -5.31 6.89
C ALA A 158 -0.44 -4.09 6.05
N ILE A 159 0.07 -3.98 4.83
CA ILE A 159 -0.33 -2.91 3.90
C ILE A 159 -1.47 -3.43 3.02
N LEU A 160 -2.67 -2.92 3.23
CA LEU A 160 -3.87 -3.28 2.47
C LEU A 160 -4.06 -2.34 1.28
N SER A 161 -4.15 -2.93 0.08
CA SER A 161 -4.45 -2.23 -1.16
C SER A 161 -5.14 -3.16 -2.17
N SER A 162 -5.51 -2.63 -3.32
CA SER A 162 -6.00 -3.42 -4.45
C SER A 162 -4.89 -4.28 -5.06
N ARG A 163 -5.27 -5.46 -5.58
CA ARG A 163 -4.39 -6.53 -6.09
C ARG A 163 -3.32 -6.01 -7.03
N PHE A 164 -3.68 -5.14 -7.97
CA PHE A 164 -2.75 -4.60 -8.95
C PHE A 164 -1.61 -3.75 -8.36
N HIS A 165 -1.78 -3.19 -7.16
CA HIS A 165 -0.73 -2.46 -6.46
C HIS A 165 0.21 -3.37 -5.66
N THR A 166 -0.18 -4.63 -5.40
CA THR A 166 0.56 -5.52 -4.50
C THR A 166 2.02 -5.73 -4.90
N PRO A 167 2.41 -5.88 -6.18
CA PRO A 167 3.84 -6.02 -6.53
C PRO A 167 4.65 -4.77 -6.21
N ARG A 168 4.10 -3.57 -6.48
CA ARG A 168 4.77 -2.31 -6.17
C ARG A 168 4.93 -2.11 -4.67
N ILE A 169 3.90 -2.40 -3.87
CA ILE A 169 3.98 -2.28 -2.42
C ILE A 169 4.98 -3.29 -1.83
N ALA A 170 4.99 -4.54 -2.33
CA ALA A 170 5.96 -5.54 -1.89
C ALA A 170 7.40 -5.08 -2.15
N GLU A 171 7.66 -4.50 -3.33
CA GLU A 171 8.98 -3.94 -3.64
C GLU A 171 9.31 -2.71 -2.76
N MET A 172 8.32 -1.88 -2.40
CA MET A 172 8.53 -0.77 -1.44
C MET A 172 8.92 -1.29 -0.05
N ILE A 173 8.22 -2.32 0.44
CA ILE A 173 8.52 -2.98 1.72
C ILE A 173 9.96 -3.50 1.72
N LYS A 174 10.38 -4.12 0.61
CA LYS A 174 11.75 -4.60 0.42
C LYS A 174 12.77 -3.46 0.43
N ALA A 175 12.56 -2.41 -0.37
CA ALA A 175 13.47 -1.27 -0.45
C ALA A 175 13.61 -0.55 0.90
N PHE A 176 12.52 -0.40 1.66
CA PHE A 176 12.52 0.20 2.99
C PHE A 176 13.06 -0.71 4.10
N GLY A 177 13.41 -1.97 3.80
CA GLY A 177 13.90 -2.93 4.79
C GLY A 177 12.85 -3.37 5.79
N LEU A 178 11.57 -3.33 5.40
CA LEU A 178 10.44 -3.69 6.25
C LEU A 178 10.00 -5.15 6.06
N SER A 179 10.73 -5.96 5.28
CA SER A 179 10.31 -7.32 4.91
C SER A 179 10.14 -8.27 6.10
N GLU A 180 10.76 -7.98 7.24
CA GLU A 180 10.62 -8.75 8.48
C GLU A 180 9.47 -8.26 9.38
N GLN A 181 8.78 -7.19 9.01
CA GLN A 181 7.72 -6.59 9.83
C GLN A 181 6.43 -6.40 9.03
N ALA A 182 6.52 -6.18 7.73
CA ALA A 182 5.42 -5.78 6.87
C ALA A 182 5.07 -6.84 5.82
N SER A 183 3.79 -7.10 5.67
CA SER A 183 3.22 -7.91 4.58
C SER A 183 2.27 -7.07 3.71
N VAL A 184 1.88 -7.61 2.56
CA VAL A 184 0.90 -6.97 1.66
C VAL A 184 -0.39 -7.78 1.68
N LEU A 185 -1.52 -7.10 1.85
CA LEU A 185 -2.85 -7.67 1.74
C LEU A 185 -3.58 -7.14 0.51
N SER A 186 -4.28 -8.03 -0.19
CA SER A 186 -5.16 -7.69 -1.30
C SER A 186 -6.61 -7.57 -0.81
N SER A 187 -7.24 -6.43 -1.11
CA SER A 187 -8.65 -6.23 -0.79
C SER A 187 -9.54 -7.21 -1.56
N GLU A 188 -9.19 -7.58 -2.78
CA GLU A 188 -9.88 -8.61 -3.56
C GLU A 188 -9.85 -9.98 -2.88
N GLU A 189 -8.68 -10.46 -2.46
CA GLU A 189 -8.58 -11.78 -1.80
C GLU A 189 -9.35 -11.82 -0.47
N ILE A 190 -9.33 -10.72 0.31
CA ILE A 190 -10.16 -10.62 1.52
C ILE A 190 -11.64 -10.73 1.17
N MET A 191 -12.11 -9.95 0.19
CA MET A 191 -13.52 -9.96 -0.20
C MET A 191 -13.94 -11.34 -0.74
N ASP A 192 -13.11 -11.96 -1.57
CA ASP A 192 -13.33 -13.29 -2.13
C ASP A 192 -13.38 -14.37 -1.01
N HIS A 193 -12.48 -14.31 -0.01
CA HIS A 193 -12.44 -15.22 1.15
C HIS A 193 -13.77 -15.24 1.93
N TYR A 194 -14.38 -14.08 2.10
CA TYR A 194 -15.66 -13.94 2.81
C TYR A 194 -16.90 -14.01 1.91
N GLY A 195 -16.74 -14.45 0.66
CA GLY A 195 -17.85 -14.75 -0.25
C GLY A 195 -18.48 -13.53 -0.92
N TYR A 196 -17.84 -12.35 -0.84
CA TYR A 196 -18.24 -11.19 -1.63
C TYR A 196 -17.79 -11.37 -3.08
N LYS A 197 -18.73 -11.78 -3.94
CA LYS A 197 -18.44 -11.79 -5.37
C LYS A 197 -18.33 -10.37 -5.88
N ASN A 198 -17.29 -10.15 -6.70
CA ASN A 198 -17.15 -8.98 -7.57
C ASN A 198 -18.41 -8.78 -8.42
N ILE A 199 -19.42 -8.06 -7.89
CA ILE A 199 -20.39 -7.36 -8.75
C ILE A 199 -19.64 -6.16 -9.29
N ASN A 200 -18.80 -6.46 -10.28
CA ASN A 200 -18.07 -5.49 -11.02
C ASN A 200 -19.09 -4.59 -11.72
N PRO A 201 -19.11 -3.27 -11.46
CA PRO A 201 -19.94 -2.37 -12.24
C PRO A 201 -19.57 -2.50 -13.73
N VAL A 202 -20.54 -2.29 -14.62
CA VAL A 202 -20.34 -2.33 -16.08
C VAL A 202 -19.11 -1.48 -16.44
N GLY A 203 -18.18 -2.07 -17.21
CA GLY A 203 -16.91 -1.43 -17.61
C GLY A 203 -15.72 -1.65 -16.66
N PHE A 204 -15.88 -2.38 -15.56
CA PHE A 204 -14.77 -2.69 -14.64
C PHE A 204 -13.64 -3.47 -15.32
N GLU A 205 -13.93 -4.48 -16.14
CA GLU A 205 -12.89 -5.29 -16.82
C GLU A 205 -12.04 -4.44 -17.78
N GLU A 206 -12.67 -3.51 -18.51
CA GLU A 206 -11.94 -2.59 -19.38
C GLU A 206 -11.07 -1.63 -18.55
N ARG A 207 -11.59 -1.16 -17.41
CA ARG A 207 -10.84 -0.32 -16.46
C ARG A 207 -9.67 -1.10 -15.84
N GLU A 208 -9.89 -2.36 -15.46
CA GLU A 208 -8.89 -3.27 -14.89
C GLU A 208 -7.75 -3.50 -15.89
N ASN A 209 -8.07 -3.85 -17.15
CA ASN A 209 -7.04 -4.05 -18.18
C ASN A 209 -6.22 -2.77 -18.44
N LYS A 210 -6.86 -1.59 -18.42
CA LYS A 210 -6.15 -0.30 -18.47
C LYS A 210 -5.29 -0.06 -17.24
N THR A 211 -5.76 -0.44 -16.05
CA THR A 211 -5.03 -0.31 -14.78
C THR A 211 -3.72 -1.09 -14.80
N TYR A 212 -3.74 -2.34 -15.28
CA TYR A 212 -2.56 -3.21 -15.32
C TYR A 212 -1.52 -2.81 -16.37
N LYS A 213 -1.95 -2.25 -17.51
CA LYS A 213 -1.07 -1.94 -18.65
C LYS A 213 0.15 -1.07 -18.29
N ASN A 214 -0.01 -0.12 -17.37
CA ASN A 214 1.06 0.84 -17.02
C ASN A 214 1.82 0.48 -15.73
N GLN A 215 1.41 -0.56 -15.01
CA GLN A 215 2.07 -0.94 -13.75
C GLN A 215 3.51 -1.44 -13.91
N PRO A 216 3.89 -2.18 -14.97
CA PRO A 216 5.28 -2.58 -15.18
C PRO A 216 6.25 -1.40 -15.17
N GLY A 217 5.87 -0.28 -15.80
CA GLY A 217 6.67 0.94 -15.80
C GLY A 217 6.85 1.53 -14.40
N GLY A 218 5.80 1.52 -13.58
CA GLY A 218 5.86 2.00 -12.20
C GLY A 218 6.71 1.10 -11.29
N LEU A 219 6.68 -0.22 -11.51
CA LEU A 219 7.52 -1.17 -10.79
C LEU A 219 8.99 -1.04 -11.21
N GLN A 220 9.25 -0.96 -12.52
CA GLN A 220 10.61 -0.78 -13.03
C GLN A 220 11.24 0.52 -12.49
N ASN A 221 10.49 1.64 -12.50
CA ASN A 221 11.01 2.88 -11.96
C ASN A 221 11.33 2.80 -10.45
N LEU A 222 10.58 2.01 -9.67
CA LEU A 222 10.91 1.79 -8.26
C LEU A 222 12.25 1.04 -8.11
N GLN A 223 12.50 0.07 -8.97
CA GLN A 223 13.70 -0.77 -8.97
C GLN A 223 14.94 -0.03 -9.50
N ASP A 224 14.77 0.76 -10.56
CA ASP A 224 15.88 1.37 -11.31
C ASP A 224 16.15 2.83 -10.93
N ASN A 225 15.25 3.50 -10.19
CA ASN A 225 15.34 4.94 -9.93
C ASN A 225 15.08 5.29 -8.46
N PRO A 226 16.15 5.57 -7.67
CA PRO A 226 16.02 5.92 -6.26
C PRO A 226 15.13 7.13 -6.00
N SER A 227 15.04 8.09 -6.93
CA SER A 227 14.22 9.31 -6.73
C SER A 227 12.74 9.03 -6.42
N TYR A 228 12.23 7.83 -6.73
CA TYR A 228 10.89 7.38 -6.34
C TYR A 228 10.68 7.22 -4.83
N VAL A 229 11.73 6.89 -4.06
CA VAL A 229 11.64 6.64 -2.62
C VAL A 229 12.28 7.76 -1.79
N LEU A 230 13.25 8.49 -2.34
CA LEU A 230 14.07 9.42 -1.57
C LEU A 230 13.33 10.63 -1.00
N ALA A 231 12.39 11.19 -1.75
CA ALA A 231 11.59 12.33 -1.27
C ALA A 231 10.71 11.94 -0.06
N GLU A 232 10.24 10.70 -0.03
CA GLU A 232 9.38 10.17 1.02
C GLU A 232 10.19 9.68 2.22
N LEU A 233 11.38 9.11 1.99
CA LEU A 233 12.35 8.83 3.04
C LEU A 233 12.68 10.08 3.87
N ALA A 234 12.74 11.25 3.22
CA ALA A 234 13.01 12.51 3.91
C ALA A 234 11.86 13.01 4.82
N LYS A 235 10.71 12.31 4.82
CA LYS A 235 9.56 12.56 5.70
C LYS A 235 9.53 11.62 6.91
N VAL A 236 10.45 10.67 7.05
CA VAL A 236 10.57 9.86 8.27
C VAL A 236 10.93 10.77 9.45
N ASP A 237 10.25 10.64 10.58
CA ASP A 237 10.41 11.58 11.70
C ASP A 237 11.61 11.21 12.59
N SER A 238 11.68 9.97 13.07
CA SER A 238 12.76 9.49 13.96
C SER A 238 14.12 9.41 13.25
N ASN A 239 15.20 9.80 13.93
CA ASN A 239 16.57 9.64 13.44
C ASN A 239 16.94 8.16 13.29
N GLU A 240 16.58 7.33 14.28
CA GLU A 240 16.82 5.89 14.26
C GLU A 240 16.05 5.21 13.13
N ARG A 241 14.75 5.53 12.96
CA ARG A 241 13.94 4.99 11.86
C ARG A 241 14.50 5.42 10.51
N PHE A 242 14.86 6.70 10.38
CA PHE A 242 15.45 7.23 9.15
C PHE A 242 16.74 6.48 8.83
N PHE A 243 17.61 6.26 9.82
CA PHE A 243 18.84 5.49 9.63
C PHE A 243 18.54 4.06 9.14
N GLN A 244 17.64 3.33 9.80
CA GLN A 244 17.26 1.96 9.40
C GLN A 244 16.77 1.89 7.95
N MET A 245 15.87 2.80 7.57
CA MET A 245 15.32 2.85 6.21
C MET A 245 16.35 3.32 5.18
N ALA A 246 17.16 4.33 5.50
CA ALA A 246 18.22 4.83 4.62
C ALA A 246 19.30 3.77 4.38
N SER A 247 19.72 3.05 5.42
CA SER A 247 20.68 1.94 5.30
C SER A 247 20.11 0.81 4.45
N SER A 248 18.82 0.50 4.60
CA SER A 248 18.13 -0.50 3.79
C SER A 248 18.02 -0.09 2.33
N ILE A 249 17.68 1.17 2.05
CA ILE A 249 17.67 1.74 0.70
C ILE A 249 19.07 1.71 0.09
N LYS A 250 20.10 2.07 0.87
CA LYS A 250 21.51 2.05 0.44
C LYS A 250 21.87 0.65 -0.04
N ARG A 251 21.68 -0.35 0.82
CA ARG A 251 21.90 -1.76 0.51
C ARG A 251 21.11 -2.21 -0.72
N TYR A 252 19.80 -1.93 -0.75
CA TYR A 252 18.91 -2.35 -1.82
C TYR A 252 19.40 -1.87 -3.19
N TYR A 253 19.70 -0.59 -3.36
CA TYR A 253 20.13 -0.08 -4.68
C TYR A 253 21.58 -0.45 -5.02
N THR A 254 22.48 -0.54 -4.03
CA THR A 254 23.85 -1.03 -4.26
C THR A 254 23.87 -2.48 -4.73
N GLU A 255 23.07 -3.37 -4.13
CA GLU A 255 22.96 -4.78 -4.55
C GLU A 255 22.37 -4.95 -5.96
N ASN A 256 21.65 -3.94 -6.46
CA ASN A 256 21.04 -3.94 -7.79
C ASN A 256 21.83 -3.12 -8.82
N ASP A 257 23.06 -2.69 -8.48
CA ASP A 257 23.93 -1.85 -9.33
C ASP A 257 23.25 -0.56 -9.80
N VAL A 258 22.41 0.03 -8.94
CA VAL A 258 21.73 1.30 -9.20
C VAL A 258 22.42 2.42 -8.42
N PRO A 259 22.92 3.48 -9.10
CA PRO A 259 23.66 4.54 -8.43
C PRO A 259 22.74 5.34 -7.49
N LEU A 260 23.22 5.54 -6.26
CA LEU A 260 22.60 6.42 -5.29
C LEU A 260 23.24 7.81 -5.32
N PRO A 261 22.53 8.86 -4.88
CA PRO A 261 23.13 10.17 -4.68
C PRO A 261 24.27 10.12 -3.65
N GLU A 262 25.33 10.89 -3.90
CA GLU A 262 26.54 10.96 -3.04
C GLU A 262 26.24 11.26 -1.57
N CYS A 263 25.09 11.87 -1.23
CA CYS A 263 24.71 12.09 0.16
C CYS A 263 24.55 10.79 0.97
N PHE A 264 24.33 9.64 0.33
CA PHE A 264 24.32 8.32 1.00
C PHE A 264 25.70 7.86 1.46
N ASP A 265 26.79 8.46 0.96
CA ASP A 265 28.15 8.17 1.44
C ASP A 265 28.40 8.78 2.82
N THR A 266 27.58 9.76 3.22
CA THR A 266 27.63 10.38 4.56
C THR A 266 26.83 9.62 5.61
N LEU A 267 26.08 8.59 5.21
CA LEU A 267 25.36 7.72 6.14
C LEU A 267 26.37 6.85 6.89
N PRO A 268 26.40 6.87 8.24
CA PRO A 268 27.36 6.07 8.99
C PRO A 268 27.09 4.56 8.86
N ASP A 269 28.10 3.73 9.12
CA ASP A 269 27.95 2.27 9.04
C ASP A 269 27.08 1.69 10.16
N GLN A 270 26.98 2.41 11.29
CA GLN A 270 26.20 2.03 12.46
C GLN A 270 25.42 3.24 12.98
N TYR A 271 24.26 2.98 13.58
CA TYR A 271 23.49 4.03 14.23
C TYR A 271 24.15 4.42 15.56
N ASP A 272 24.21 5.72 15.82
CA ASP A 272 24.49 6.28 17.13
C ASP A 272 23.55 7.47 17.39
N ASP A 273 23.29 7.79 18.66
CA ASP A 273 22.34 8.85 19.05
C ASP A 273 22.81 10.27 18.68
N SER A 274 24.07 10.45 18.24
CA SER A 274 24.58 11.72 17.73
C SER A 274 24.29 11.93 16.24
N PHE A 275 23.80 10.90 15.54
CA PHE A 275 23.40 10.99 14.14
C PHE A 275 22.21 11.95 13.96
N ASP A 276 22.47 13.07 13.30
CA ASP A 276 21.44 14.03 12.89
C ASP A 276 21.01 13.77 11.44
N SER A 277 19.84 13.14 11.30
CA SER A 277 19.28 12.85 9.98
C SER A 277 18.89 14.11 9.17
N ASN A 278 18.78 15.29 9.80
CA ASN A 278 18.29 16.50 9.14
C ASN A 278 19.16 16.94 7.97
N ILE A 279 20.49 16.79 8.07
CA ILE A 279 21.42 17.18 6.99
C ILE A 279 21.14 16.35 5.73
N LEU A 280 20.98 15.03 5.89
CA LEU A 280 20.66 14.13 4.78
C LEU A 280 19.25 14.41 4.27
N LYS A 281 18.23 14.52 5.16
CA LYS A 281 16.84 14.82 4.79
C LYS A 281 16.72 16.10 3.96
N LEU A 282 17.43 17.17 4.33
CA LEU A 282 17.46 18.43 3.58
C LEU A 282 18.06 18.28 2.18
N THR A 283 19.02 17.38 2.01
CA THR A 283 19.62 17.09 0.71
C THR A 283 18.69 16.24 -0.15
N LEU A 284 18.09 15.19 0.44
CA LEU A 284 17.13 14.31 -0.23
C LEU A 284 15.90 15.07 -0.76
N ARG A 285 15.38 16.05 0.00
CA ARG A 285 14.25 16.91 -0.42
C ARG A 285 14.53 17.75 -1.68
N LYS A 286 15.81 17.99 -2.01
CA LYS A 286 16.22 18.76 -3.20
C LYS A 286 16.36 17.89 -4.44
N ILE A 287 16.34 16.58 -4.31
CA ILE A 287 16.49 15.66 -5.43
C ILE A 287 15.17 15.68 -6.22
N PRO A 288 15.19 16.10 -7.50
CA PRO A 288 13.98 16.14 -8.30
C PRO A 288 13.47 14.72 -8.54
N PHE A 289 12.16 14.55 -8.39
CA PHE A 289 11.50 13.33 -8.81
C PHE A 289 11.65 13.16 -10.32
N SER A 290 12.05 11.96 -10.76
CA SER A 290 12.19 11.64 -12.17
C SER A 290 11.50 10.32 -12.51
N LYS A 291 11.04 10.19 -13.76
CA LYS A 291 10.56 8.92 -14.32
C LYS A 291 11.32 8.65 -15.61
N HIS A 292 11.79 7.43 -15.82
CA HIS A 292 12.26 7.01 -17.13
C HIS A 292 11.14 6.21 -17.85
N PRO A 293 11.15 6.20 -19.20
CA PRO A 293 10.27 5.33 -19.97
C PRO A 293 10.45 3.87 -19.57
N TYR A 294 9.38 3.10 -19.68
CA TYR A 294 9.43 1.67 -19.49
C TYR A 294 10.25 1.02 -20.61
N THR A 295 11.31 0.30 -20.25
CA THR A 295 12.21 -0.39 -21.19
C THR A 295 12.16 -1.91 -21.04
N GLY A 296 11.45 -2.41 -20.03
CA GLY A 296 11.30 -3.84 -19.78
C GLY A 296 10.39 -4.55 -20.79
N THR A 297 10.40 -5.88 -20.73
CA THR A 297 9.59 -6.76 -21.59
C THR A 297 8.30 -7.25 -20.93
N MET A 298 8.18 -7.12 -19.59
CA MET A 298 7.00 -7.53 -18.83
C MET A 298 5.76 -6.80 -19.37
N THR A 299 4.80 -7.58 -19.80
CA THR A 299 3.50 -7.16 -20.29
C THR A 299 2.54 -6.91 -19.12
N GLY A 300 1.42 -6.24 -19.39
CA GLY A 300 0.35 -6.11 -18.39
C GLY A 300 -0.21 -7.45 -17.93
N THR A 301 -0.15 -8.49 -18.78
CA THR A 301 -0.59 -9.85 -18.44
C THR A 301 0.36 -10.51 -17.45
N GLU A 302 1.67 -10.49 -17.72
CA GLU A 302 2.68 -11.03 -16.81
C GLU A 302 2.66 -10.29 -15.46
N TYR A 303 2.46 -8.97 -15.47
CA TYR A 303 2.29 -8.22 -14.23
C TYR A 303 1.02 -8.64 -13.48
N LYS A 304 -0.09 -8.93 -14.18
CA LYS A 304 -1.32 -9.42 -13.54
C LYS A 304 -1.06 -10.75 -12.83
N GLU A 305 -0.32 -11.67 -13.45
CA GLU A 305 0.10 -12.93 -12.81
C GLU A 305 0.95 -12.68 -11.57
N LEU A 306 1.92 -11.75 -11.64
CA LEU A 306 2.73 -11.34 -10.48
C LEU A 306 1.86 -10.73 -9.36
N ALA A 307 0.85 -9.93 -9.70
CA ALA A 307 -0.09 -9.37 -8.75
C ALA A 307 -0.95 -10.44 -8.07
N HIS A 308 -1.39 -11.46 -8.82
CA HIS A 308 -2.06 -12.62 -8.24
C HIS A 308 -1.13 -13.40 -7.30
N LEU A 309 0.12 -13.64 -7.71
CA LEU A 309 1.09 -14.34 -6.88
C LEU A 309 1.34 -13.60 -5.56
N ASN A 310 1.56 -12.28 -5.59
CA ASN A 310 1.71 -11.50 -4.36
C ASN A 310 0.45 -11.51 -3.48
N ALA A 311 -0.73 -11.55 -4.09
CA ALA A 311 -1.99 -11.60 -3.37
C ALA A 311 -2.26 -12.95 -2.70
N THR A 312 -1.69 -14.07 -3.19
CA THR A 312 -1.89 -15.41 -2.58
C THR A 312 -1.54 -15.47 -1.10
N HIS A 313 -0.60 -14.63 -0.64
CA HIS A 313 -0.27 -14.49 0.78
C HIS A 313 -1.47 -14.08 1.63
N THR A 314 -2.37 -13.24 1.10
CA THR A 314 -3.61 -12.85 1.79
C THR A 314 -4.49 -14.07 2.03
N THR A 315 -4.66 -14.90 1.01
CA THR A 315 -5.46 -16.13 1.09
C THR A 315 -4.86 -17.12 2.07
N GLU A 316 -3.54 -17.31 2.06
CA GLU A 316 -2.83 -18.18 3.01
C GLU A 316 -3.00 -17.68 4.46
N LEU A 317 -2.86 -16.38 4.69
CA LEU A 317 -3.05 -15.76 5.99
C LEU A 317 -4.49 -15.96 6.50
N LEU A 318 -5.48 -15.64 5.66
CA LEU A 318 -6.90 -15.74 6.04
C LEU A 318 -7.31 -17.20 6.28
N ASN A 319 -6.84 -18.15 5.48
CA ASN A 319 -7.08 -19.58 5.72
C ASN A 319 -6.49 -20.05 7.06
N LYS A 320 -5.41 -19.43 7.54
CA LYS A 320 -4.84 -19.75 8.85
C LYS A 320 -5.60 -19.07 10.00
N LEU A 321 -6.01 -17.82 9.83
CA LEU A 321 -6.63 -17.01 10.89
C LEU A 321 -8.14 -17.26 11.03
N ASP A 322 -8.84 -17.49 9.93
CA ASP A 322 -10.28 -17.78 9.87
C ASP A 322 -10.55 -18.84 8.79
N PRO A 323 -10.25 -20.14 9.06
CA PRO A 323 -10.33 -21.24 8.08
C PRO A 323 -11.74 -21.57 7.61
N ASN A 324 -12.77 -21.15 8.36
CA ASN A 324 -14.17 -21.49 8.09
C ASN A 324 -15.01 -20.20 8.03
N PRO A 325 -14.73 -19.29 7.09
CA PRO A 325 -15.50 -18.06 6.99
C PRO A 325 -16.96 -18.44 6.69
N PRO A 326 -17.95 -17.91 7.43
CA PRO A 326 -19.35 -18.13 7.12
C PRO A 326 -19.59 -17.69 5.68
N THR A 327 -20.02 -18.63 4.85
CA THR A 327 -20.24 -18.36 3.43
C THR A 327 -21.48 -17.50 3.31
N VAL A 328 -21.29 -16.19 3.15
CA VAL A 328 -22.41 -15.31 2.83
C VAL A 328 -22.89 -15.72 1.45
N SER A 329 -24.16 -16.10 1.33
CA SER A 329 -24.79 -16.44 0.06
C SER A 329 -24.63 -15.31 -0.95
N ARG A 330 -23.58 -15.37 -1.80
CA ARG A 330 -23.33 -14.57 -3.02
C ARG A 330 -24.01 -13.19 -3.00
N GLN A 331 -23.82 -12.42 -1.95
CA GLN A 331 -24.49 -11.13 -1.85
C GLN A 331 -23.78 -10.14 -2.78
N PRO A 332 -24.52 -9.23 -3.43
CA PRO A 332 -23.94 -8.03 -4.00
C PRO A 332 -22.97 -7.37 -3.02
N LEU A 333 -21.92 -6.74 -3.56
CA LEU A 333 -21.14 -5.77 -2.79
C LEU A 333 -22.14 -4.86 -2.06
N PRO A 334 -22.00 -4.65 -0.73
CA PRO A 334 -22.88 -3.76 -0.01
C PRO A 334 -22.85 -2.42 -0.73
N GLN A 335 -24.00 -2.00 -1.26
CA GLN A 335 -24.11 -0.63 -1.70
C GLN A 335 -23.97 0.21 -0.44
N ALA A 336 -23.01 1.13 -0.45
CA ALA A 336 -22.98 2.17 0.56
C ALA A 336 -24.27 2.97 0.37
N VAL A 337 -25.26 2.72 1.22
CA VAL A 337 -26.51 3.49 1.25
C VAL A 337 -26.19 4.88 1.76
#